data_AF-A0A964VJL0-F1
#
_entry.id   AF-A0A964VJL0-F1
#
_cell.length_a   1.000
_cell.length_b   1.000
_cell.length_c   1.000
_cell.angle_alpha   90.00
_cell.angle_beta   90.00
_cell.angle_gamma   90.00
#
_symmetry.space_group_name_H-M   'P 1'
#
loop_
_entity.id
_entity.type
_entity.pdbx_description
1 polymer ?
#
loop_
_entity_poly.entity_id
_entity_poly.type
_entity_poly.pdbx_seq_one_letter_code
_entity_poly.pdbx_strand_id
1 'polypeptide(L)'
;MSQRPLRPDQHPRCPIAASLVDLVDFFREAMSYDEVDVQIETDQRRYTKHTSVQQALSSLLGIYMVTSGCPVMDRLRPMVRFHLPFATLEETAYRVISMYLVAQYFRRKRGLRPDWELKGLVPIYEAIQTVNKSFLQRFNDLKGKDANANALVILDAFAGFVTFSINTDLLDEVEGLFKPYLEE
;
A
#
# COMPACT_ATOMS: atom_id res chain seq x y z
N MET A 1 -20.79 3.39 12.43
CA MET A 1 -20.97 4.27 11.25
C MET A 1 -19.76 4.07 10.33
N SER A 2 -19.87 3.19 9.32
CA SER A 2 -18.76 2.90 8.40
C SER A 2 -18.53 4.10 7.48
N GLN A 3 -17.46 4.86 7.72
CA GLN A 3 -17.02 5.92 6.82
C GLN A 3 -16.61 5.28 5.49
N ARG A 4 -17.52 5.30 4.51
CA ARG A 4 -17.18 4.91 3.13
C ARG A 4 -16.54 6.13 2.46
N PRO A 5 -15.28 6.04 1.99
CA PRO A 5 -14.64 7.14 1.28
C PRO A 5 -15.18 7.37 -0.14
N LEU A 6 -16.03 6.46 -0.64
CA LEU A 6 -16.69 6.56 -1.94
C LEU A 6 -18.15 6.98 -1.78
N ARG A 7 -18.62 7.90 -2.65
CA ARG A 7 -20.01 8.35 -2.62
C ARG A 7 -20.94 7.24 -3.16
N PRO A 8 -22.02 6.88 -2.44
CA PRO A 8 -22.89 5.76 -2.82
C PRO A 8 -23.64 5.94 -4.14
N ASP A 9 -23.93 7.19 -4.52
CA ASP A 9 -24.59 7.59 -5.77
C ASP A 9 -23.74 7.30 -7.01
N GLN A 10 -22.42 7.39 -6.88
CA GLN A 10 -21.46 7.14 -7.99
C GLN A 10 -20.90 5.71 -7.96
N HIS A 11 -20.85 5.08 -6.78
CA HIS A 11 -20.29 3.75 -6.57
C HIS A 11 -21.23 2.89 -5.72
N PRO A 12 -22.28 2.29 -6.31
CA PRO A 12 -23.26 1.48 -5.58
C PRO A 12 -22.65 0.23 -4.95
N ARG A 13 -21.54 -0.27 -5.51
CA ARG A 13 -20.71 -1.33 -4.94
C ARG A 13 -19.27 -0.86 -4.77
N CYS A 14 -18.65 -1.25 -3.66
CA CYS A 14 -17.24 -0.96 -3.40
C CYS A 14 -16.36 -1.88 -4.28
N PRO A 15 -15.53 -1.34 -5.18
CA PRO A 15 -14.71 -2.16 -6.08
C PRO A 15 -13.75 -3.09 -5.34
N ILE A 16 -13.11 -2.59 -4.26
CA ILE A 16 -12.22 -3.41 -3.42
C ILE A 16 -12.99 -4.58 -2.80
N ALA A 17 -14.18 -4.34 -2.27
CA ALA A 17 -14.94 -5.41 -1.62
C ALA A 17 -15.32 -6.51 -2.61
N ALA A 18 -15.66 -6.14 -3.86
CA ALA A 18 -15.94 -7.09 -4.91
C ALA A 18 -14.69 -7.88 -5.35
N SER A 19 -13.52 -7.24 -5.44
CA SER A 19 -12.28 -7.90 -5.86
C SER A 19 -11.68 -8.83 -4.81
N LEU A 20 -12.05 -8.67 -3.54
CA LEU A 20 -11.45 -9.40 -2.42
C LEU A 20 -12.24 -10.64 -1.98
N VAL A 21 -13.43 -10.90 -2.54
CA VAL A 21 -14.32 -11.97 -2.06
C VAL A 21 -13.61 -13.33 -2.00
N ASP A 22 -13.05 -13.77 -3.13
CA ASP A 22 -12.42 -15.09 -3.22
C ASP A 22 -11.13 -15.18 -2.40
N LEU A 23 -10.35 -14.09 -2.37
CA LEU A 23 -9.11 -14.03 -1.60
C LEU A 23 -9.40 -14.14 -0.10
N VAL A 24 -10.37 -13.36 0.39
CA VAL A 24 -10.74 -13.34 1.81
C VAL A 24 -11.31 -14.70 2.23
N ASP A 25 -12.12 -15.33 1.38
CA ASP A 25 -12.68 -16.65 1.64
C ASP A 25 -11.60 -17.73 1.70
N PHE A 26 -10.64 -17.70 0.78
CA PHE A 26 -9.52 -18.65 0.77
C PHE A 26 -8.69 -18.61 2.06
N PHE A 27 -8.43 -17.41 2.59
CA PHE A 27 -7.66 -17.21 3.82
C PHE A 27 -8.52 -17.15 5.10
N ARG A 28 -9.82 -17.47 5.01
CA ARG A 28 -10.76 -17.36 6.13
C ARG A 28 -10.32 -18.12 7.38
N GLU A 29 -9.76 -19.31 7.20
CA GLU A 29 -9.40 -20.22 8.31
C GLU A 29 -7.89 -20.20 8.65
N ALA A 30 -7.11 -19.31 8.03
CA ALA A 30 -5.66 -19.24 8.22
C ALA A 30 -5.29 -18.44 9.48
N MET A 31 -4.33 -18.93 10.29
CA MET A 31 -3.75 -18.10 11.36
C MET A 31 -2.74 -17.14 10.74
N SER A 32 -2.76 -15.90 11.20
CA SER A 32 -1.88 -14.83 10.71
C SER A 32 -0.38 -15.15 10.89
N TYR A 33 -0.02 -15.81 11.99
CA TYR A 33 1.36 -16.12 12.37
C TYR A 33 1.86 -17.48 11.87
N ASP A 34 1.02 -18.28 11.19
CA ASP A 34 1.47 -19.56 10.62
C ASP A 34 2.64 -19.30 9.66
N GLU A 35 3.69 -20.11 9.74
CA GLU A 35 4.86 -19.98 8.87
C GLU A 35 4.63 -20.70 7.54
N VAL A 36 5.07 -20.06 6.46
CA VAL A 36 4.86 -20.48 5.08
C VAL A 36 6.09 -20.19 4.23
N ASP A 37 6.37 -21.10 3.30
CA ASP A 37 7.29 -20.85 2.20
C ASP A 37 6.52 -20.25 1.02
N VAL A 38 6.86 -19.01 0.67
CA VAL A 38 6.18 -18.28 -0.39
C VAL A 38 7.08 -18.16 -1.60
N GLN A 39 6.55 -18.52 -2.76
CA GLN A 39 7.18 -18.29 -4.06
C GLN A 39 6.30 -17.38 -4.92
N ILE A 40 6.88 -16.28 -5.41
CA ILE A 40 6.22 -15.34 -6.33
C ILE A 40 7.02 -15.31 -7.62
N GLU A 41 6.33 -15.55 -8.73
CA GLU A 41 6.93 -15.51 -10.06
C GLU A 41 6.38 -14.35 -10.87
N THR A 42 7.28 -13.66 -11.56
CA THR A 42 6.99 -12.62 -12.54
C THR A 42 7.84 -12.90 -13.78
N ASP A 43 7.54 -12.25 -14.91
CA ASP A 43 8.33 -12.39 -16.13
C ASP A 43 9.83 -12.06 -15.94
N GLN A 44 10.16 -11.25 -14.93
CA GLN A 44 11.51 -10.75 -14.72
C GLN A 44 12.25 -11.44 -13.58
N ARG A 45 11.52 -11.98 -12.58
CA ARG A 45 12.08 -12.38 -11.29
C ARG A 45 11.25 -13.47 -10.62
N ARG A 46 11.94 -14.35 -9.91
CA ARG A 46 11.37 -15.25 -8.89
C ARG A 46 11.78 -14.75 -7.51
N TYR A 47 10.83 -14.62 -6.61
CA TYR A 47 11.04 -14.28 -5.20
C TYR A 47 10.67 -15.48 -4.35
N THR A 48 11.53 -15.84 -3.40
CA THR A 48 11.25 -16.89 -2.41
C THR A 48 11.50 -16.35 -1.02
N LYS A 49 10.58 -16.56 -0.09
CA LYS A 49 10.75 -16.15 1.31
C LYS A 49 10.01 -17.09 2.25
N HIS A 50 10.71 -17.53 3.29
CA HIS A 50 10.10 -18.15 4.46
C HIS A 50 9.60 -17.03 5.39
N THR A 51 8.31 -16.99 5.67
CA THR A 51 7.69 -15.90 6.44
C THR A 51 6.32 -16.30 6.99
N SER A 52 5.61 -15.39 7.67
CA SER A 52 4.25 -15.64 8.15
C SER A 52 3.19 -15.40 7.08
N VAL A 53 2.03 -16.07 7.22
CA VAL A 53 0.88 -15.89 6.32
C VAL A 53 0.49 -14.42 6.19
N GLN A 54 0.43 -13.66 7.28
CA GLN A 54 0.07 -12.24 7.23
C GLN A 54 1.04 -11.40 6.38
N GLN A 55 2.34 -11.72 6.44
CA GLN A 55 3.35 -11.00 5.67
C GLN A 55 3.25 -11.33 4.19
N ALA A 56 2.99 -12.59 3.85
CA ALA A 56 2.74 -13.04 2.50
C ALA A 56 1.45 -12.43 1.92
N LEU A 57 0.36 -12.52 2.68
CA LEU A 57 -0.97 -12.07 2.30
C LEU A 57 -1.02 -10.55 2.17
N SER A 58 -0.32 -9.77 3.01
CA SER A 58 -0.30 -8.30 2.88
C SER A 58 0.19 -7.85 1.49
N SER A 59 1.22 -8.51 0.96
CA SER A 59 1.76 -8.24 -0.38
C SER A 59 0.72 -8.50 -1.48
N LEU A 60 -0.02 -9.62 -1.39
CA LEU A 60 -1.06 -9.98 -2.36
C LEU A 60 -2.29 -9.08 -2.24
N LEU A 61 -2.75 -8.84 -1.02
CA LEU A 61 -3.89 -8.00 -0.68
C LEU A 61 -3.69 -6.57 -1.21
N GLY A 62 -2.50 -6.00 -1.03
CA GLY A 62 -2.16 -4.66 -1.53
C GLY A 62 -2.32 -4.54 -3.06
N ILE A 63 -1.91 -5.55 -3.81
CA ILE A 63 -2.09 -5.58 -5.28
C ILE A 63 -3.58 -5.57 -5.62
N TYR A 64 -4.36 -6.50 -5.05
CA TYR A 64 -5.80 -6.61 -5.33
C TYR A 64 -6.55 -5.33 -5.01
N MET A 65 -6.25 -4.69 -3.87
CA MET A 65 -6.90 -3.44 -3.47
C MET A 65 -6.63 -2.32 -4.49
N VAL A 66 -5.39 -2.19 -4.97
CA VAL A 66 -5.02 -1.15 -5.95
C VAL A 66 -5.60 -1.44 -7.34
N THR A 67 -5.59 -2.70 -7.78
CA THR A 67 -6.10 -3.07 -9.12
C THR A 67 -7.62 -3.24 -9.17
N SER A 68 -8.34 -3.07 -8.06
CA SER A 68 -9.79 -3.19 -7.99
C SER A 68 -10.57 -2.15 -8.79
N GLY A 69 -9.92 -1.04 -9.19
CA GLY A 69 -10.59 0.13 -9.77
C GLY A 69 -11.07 1.16 -8.73
N CYS A 70 -10.63 1.04 -7.48
CA CYS A 70 -10.90 2.05 -6.45
C CYS A 70 -10.17 3.37 -6.74
N PRO A 71 -10.88 4.51 -6.87
CA PRO A 71 -10.25 5.78 -7.21
C PRO A 71 -9.32 6.31 -6.10
N VAL A 72 -9.52 5.89 -4.84
CA VAL A 72 -8.62 6.23 -3.73
C VAL A 72 -7.26 5.52 -3.90
N MET A 73 -7.28 4.24 -4.25
CA MET A 73 -6.07 3.42 -4.39
C MET A 73 -5.37 3.63 -5.74
N ASP A 74 -6.04 4.21 -6.72
CA ASP A 74 -5.58 4.31 -8.11
C ASP A 74 -4.24 5.04 -8.28
N ARG A 75 -3.94 5.96 -7.35
CA ARG A 75 -2.66 6.68 -7.29
C ARG A 75 -1.46 5.76 -7.08
N LEU A 76 -1.68 4.55 -6.58
CA LEU A 76 -0.65 3.54 -6.34
C LEU A 76 -0.43 2.57 -7.52
N ARG A 77 -1.10 2.75 -8.67
CA ARG A 77 -0.87 1.91 -9.86
C ARG A 77 0.61 1.70 -10.21
N PRO A 78 1.50 2.73 -10.17
CA PRO A 78 2.91 2.50 -10.45
C PRO A 78 3.58 1.58 -9.42
N MET A 79 3.15 1.61 -8.15
CA MET A 79 3.65 0.68 -7.13
C MET A 79 3.33 -0.77 -7.46
N VAL A 80 2.18 -1.05 -8.09
CA VAL A 80 1.84 -2.41 -8.55
C VAL A 80 2.68 -2.81 -9.76
N ARG A 81 2.87 -1.91 -10.74
CA ARG A 81 3.68 -2.22 -11.94
C ARG A 81 5.12 -2.57 -11.59
N PHE A 82 5.66 -1.94 -10.55
CA PHE A 82 7.00 -2.15 -10.03
C PHE A 82 6.98 -2.76 -8.62
N HIS A 83 6.03 -3.65 -8.35
CA HIS A 83 5.82 -4.21 -7.02
C HIS A 83 7.08 -4.86 -6.46
N LEU A 84 7.36 -4.59 -5.19
CA LEU A 84 8.40 -5.25 -4.41
C LEU A 84 7.69 -6.07 -3.33
N PRO A 85 7.62 -7.39 -3.49
CA PRO A 85 7.08 -8.25 -2.45
C PRO A 85 7.93 -8.17 -1.19
N PHE A 86 7.28 -8.27 -0.02
CA PHE A 86 7.95 -8.31 1.29
C PHE A 86 8.81 -7.09 1.63
N ALA A 87 8.49 -5.93 1.04
CA ALA A 87 9.21 -4.69 1.28
C ALA A 87 9.19 -4.29 2.76
N THR A 88 10.29 -3.69 3.22
CA THR A 88 10.35 -3.06 4.54
C THR A 88 9.58 -1.74 4.57
N LEU A 89 9.40 -1.17 5.76
CA LEU A 89 8.81 0.16 5.94
C LEU A 89 9.63 1.23 5.20
N GLU A 90 10.95 1.18 5.33
CA GLU A 90 11.90 2.10 4.69
C GLU A 90 11.89 1.97 3.17
N GLU A 91 11.96 0.75 2.64
CA GLU A 91 11.86 0.49 1.20
C GLU A 91 10.54 1.00 0.63
N THR A 92 9.45 0.83 1.38
CA THR A 92 8.13 1.34 0.99
C THR A 92 8.11 2.86 0.97
N ALA A 93 8.59 3.53 2.02
CA ALA A 93 8.65 4.98 2.08
C ALA A 93 9.49 5.57 0.94
N TYR A 94 10.70 5.05 0.76
CA TYR A 94 11.60 5.48 -0.32
C TYR A 94 10.95 5.33 -1.70
N ARG A 95 10.35 4.16 -1.99
CA ARG A 95 9.69 3.90 -3.28
C ARG A 95 8.49 4.81 -3.51
N VAL A 96 7.69 5.07 -2.48
CA VAL A 96 6.49 5.92 -2.58
C VAL A 96 6.86 7.38 -2.84
N ILE A 97 7.82 7.90 -2.08
CA ILE A 97 8.32 9.28 -2.25
C ILE A 97 8.95 9.45 -3.64
N SER A 98 9.82 8.52 -4.02
CA SER A 98 10.45 8.49 -5.35
C SER A 98 9.41 8.45 -6.47
N MET A 99 8.42 7.57 -6.36
CA MET A 99 7.32 7.47 -7.32
C MET A 99 6.54 8.80 -7.40
N TYR A 100 6.22 9.41 -6.26
CA TYR A 100 5.47 10.66 -6.23
C TYR A 100 6.26 11.79 -6.90
N LEU A 101 7.56 11.92 -6.61
CA LEU A 101 8.43 12.91 -7.25
C LEU A 101 8.56 12.69 -8.77
N VAL A 102 8.58 11.44 -9.24
CA VAL A 102 8.52 11.11 -10.68
C VAL A 102 7.18 11.57 -11.27
N ALA A 103 6.06 11.42 -10.55
CA ALA A 103 4.77 11.97 -11.00
C ALA A 103 4.81 13.50 -11.10
N GLN A 104 5.48 14.18 -10.16
CA GLN A 104 5.65 15.64 -10.21
C GLN A 104 6.53 16.08 -11.39
N TYR A 105 7.57 15.33 -11.70
CA TYR A 105 8.38 15.55 -12.90
C TYR A 105 7.52 15.49 -14.18
N PHE A 106 6.64 14.50 -14.31
CA PHE A 106 5.72 14.42 -15.46
C PHE A 106 4.69 15.54 -15.48
N ARG A 107 4.21 16.00 -14.31
CA ARG A 107 3.34 17.18 -14.21
C ARG A 107 4.04 18.43 -14.75
N ARG A 108 5.27 18.69 -14.31
CA ARG A 108 6.09 19.80 -14.81
C ARG A 108 6.29 19.72 -16.33
N LYS A 109 6.62 18.54 -16.87
CA LYS A 109 6.75 18.31 -18.32
C LYS A 109 5.48 18.63 -19.12
N ARG A 110 4.31 18.58 -18.49
CA ARG A 110 3.00 18.89 -19.10
C ARG A 110 2.53 20.31 -18.81
N GLY A 111 3.39 21.19 -18.32
CA GLY A 111 3.04 22.57 -17.96
C GLY A 111 2.16 22.69 -16.70
N LEU A 112 2.00 21.61 -15.94
CA LEU A 112 1.25 21.62 -14.68
C LEU A 112 2.19 21.98 -13.52
N ARG A 113 1.66 22.63 -12.48
CA ARG A 113 2.41 22.93 -11.26
C ARG A 113 2.79 21.62 -10.52
N PRO A 114 4.09 21.32 -10.35
CA PRO A 114 4.56 20.19 -9.52
C PRO A 114 4.49 20.52 -8.02
N ASP A 115 4.42 19.47 -7.20
CA ASP A 115 4.46 19.52 -5.74
C ASP A 115 5.75 18.87 -5.21
N TRP A 116 6.83 19.64 -5.19
CA TRP A 116 8.14 19.17 -4.72
C TRP A 116 8.23 19.01 -3.19
N GLU A 117 7.29 19.62 -2.47
CA GLU A 117 7.25 19.60 -0.99
C GLU A 117 6.44 18.41 -0.45
N LEU A 118 6.01 17.48 -1.31
CA LEU A 118 5.24 16.27 -0.96
C LEU A 118 3.89 16.55 -0.26
N LYS A 119 3.40 17.80 -0.27
CA LYS A 119 2.18 18.22 0.46
C LYS A 119 0.94 17.45 0.04
N GLY A 120 0.84 17.10 -1.24
CA GLY A 120 -0.26 16.33 -1.80
C GLY A 120 -0.16 14.83 -1.55
N LEU A 121 1.00 14.31 -1.11
CA LEU A 121 1.19 12.90 -0.83
C LEU A 121 0.56 12.49 0.51
N VAL A 122 0.66 13.34 1.53
CA VAL A 122 0.05 13.13 2.86
C VAL A 122 -1.46 12.84 2.78
N PRO A 123 -2.32 13.70 2.19
CA PRO A 123 -3.75 13.45 2.13
C PRO A 123 -4.13 12.24 1.26
N ILE A 124 -3.29 11.84 0.30
CA ILE A 124 -3.49 10.59 -0.45
C ILE A 124 -3.38 9.40 0.50
N TYR A 125 -2.35 9.39 1.34
CA TYR A 125 -2.10 8.29 2.28
C TYR A 125 -3.08 8.27 3.46
N GLU A 126 -3.52 9.44 3.94
CA GLU A 126 -4.61 9.50 4.93
C GLU A 126 -5.93 8.91 4.40
N ALA A 127 -6.24 9.15 3.12
CA ALA A 127 -7.39 8.53 2.47
C ALA A 127 -7.24 7.00 2.34
N ILE A 128 -6.03 6.52 2.05
CA ILE A 128 -5.71 5.09 2.03
C ILE A 128 -5.90 4.47 3.42
N GLN A 129 -5.39 5.10 4.48
CA GLN A 129 -5.59 4.62 5.86
C GLN A 129 -7.08 4.56 6.23
N THR A 130 -7.88 5.53 5.78
CA THR A 130 -9.33 5.50 5.98
C THR A 130 -9.97 4.27 5.33
N VAL A 131 -9.54 3.92 4.11
CA VAL A 131 -9.98 2.68 3.44
C VAL A 131 -9.54 1.45 4.24
N ASN A 132 -8.26 1.38 4.63
CA ASN A 132 -7.71 0.24 5.37
C ASN A 132 -8.45 0.02 6.70
N LYS A 133 -8.65 1.07 7.51
CA LYS A 133 -9.42 0.99 8.77
C LYS A 133 -10.85 0.52 8.55
N SER A 134 -11.50 0.99 7.48
CA SER A 134 -12.85 0.56 7.12
C SER A 134 -12.94 -0.92 6.75
N PHE A 135 -11.91 -1.46 6.07
CA PHE A 135 -11.84 -2.88 5.75
C PHE A 135 -11.41 -3.73 6.94
N LEU A 136 -10.56 -3.21 7.83
CA LEU A 136 -10.17 -3.89 9.06
C LEU A 136 -11.39 -4.16 9.94
N GLN A 137 -12.28 -3.16 10.09
CA GLN A 137 -13.54 -3.34 10.78
C GLN A 137 -14.39 -4.45 10.14
N ARG A 138 -14.49 -4.47 8.81
CA ARG A 138 -15.23 -5.52 8.09
C ARG A 138 -14.62 -6.90 8.28
N PHE A 139 -13.29 -7.03 8.25
CA PHE A 139 -12.62 -8.30 8.46
C PHE A 139 -12.82 -8.83 9.88
N ASN A 140 -12.79 -7.95 10.88
CA ASN A 140 -13.07 -8.32 12.26
C ASN A 140 -14.54 -8.73 12.50
N ASP A 141 -15.47 -8.21 11.70
CA ASP A 141 -16.88 -8.59 11.75
C ASP A 141 -17.18 -9.95 11.06
N LEU A 142 -16.24 -10.46 10.23
CA LEU A 142 -16.37 -11.76 9.60
C LEU A 142 -16.05 -12.89 10.57
N LYS A 143 -16.83 -13.97 10.52
CA LYS A 143 -16.47 -15.22 11.22
C LYS A 143 -15.29 -15.87 10.50
N GLY A 144 -14.19 -16.04 11.21
CA GLY A 144 -12.96 -16.65 10.71
C GLY A 144 -11.78 -16.34 11.62
N LYS A 145 -10.59 -16.63 11.12
CA LYS A 145 -9.32 -16.33 11.77
C LYS A 145 -8.76 -14.97 11.32
N ASP A 146 -7.57 -14.64 11.80
CA ASP A 146 -7.04 -13.28 11.83
C ASP A 146 -6.09 -12.92 10.66
N ALA A 147 -5.78 -13.86 9.77
CA ALA A 147 -4.83 -13.62 8.68
C ALA A 147 -5.19 -12.42 7.79
N ASN A 148 -6.44 -12.32 7.34
CA ASN A 148 -6.92 -11.20 6.50
C ASN A 148 -6.81 -9.85 7.22
N ALA A 149 -7.18 -9.81 8.51
CA ALA A 149 -7.14 -8.60 9.32
C ALA A 149 -5.69 -8.14 9.55
N ASN A 150 -4.80 -9.04 9.98
CA ASN A 150 -3.41 -8.69 10.27
C ASN A 150 -2.60 -8.39 9.00
N ALA A 151 -2.91 -9.02 7.87
CA ALA A 151 -2.35 -8.63 6.58
C ALA A 151 -2.69 -7.17 6.22
N LEU A 152 -3.92 -6.73 6.52
CA LEU A 152 -4.34 -5.35 6.30
C LEU A 152 -3.74 -4.37 7.32
N VAL A 153 -3.50 -4.81 8.57
CA VAL A 153 -2.77 -4.01 9.58
C VAL A 153 -1.36 -3.66 9.08
N ILE A 154 -0.66 -4.60 8.43
CA ILE A 154 0.65 -4.33 7.82
C ILE A 154 0.54 -3.22 6.75
N LEU A 155 -0.49 -3.27 5.90
CA LEU A 155 -0.72 -2.23 4.88
C LEU A 155 -1.07 -0.87 5.49
N ASP A 156 -1.83 -0.84 6.59
CA ASP A 156 -2.13 0.39 7.34
C ASP A 156 -0.87 0.98 8.01
N ALA A 157 -0.01 0.11 8.54
CA ALA A 157 1.28 0.50 9.11
C ALA A 157 2.20 1.12 8.04
N PHE A 158 2.28 0.55 6.84
CA PHE A 158 3.01 1.18 5.73
C PHE A 158 2.44 2.56 5.39
N ALA A 159 1.12 2.69 5.33
CA ALA A 159 0.49 3.96 5.00
C ALA A 159 0.75 5.03 6.07
N GLY A 160 0.71 4.65 7.35
CA GLY A 160 1.05 5.53 8.47
C GLY A 160 2.53 5.87 8.54
N PHE A 161 3.41 4.93 8.20
CA PHE A 161 4.84 5.20 8.15
C PHE A 161 5.19 6.22 7.07
N VAL A 162 4.60 6.12 5.88
CA VAL A 162 4.80 7.12 4.81
C VAL A 162 4.41 8.53 5.27
N THR A 163 3.25 8.69 5.92
CA THR A 163 2.84 10.02 6.40
C THR A 163 3.73 10.50 7.53
N PHE A 164 4.18 9.61 8.42
CA PHE A 164 5.11 9.94 9.49
C PHE A 164 6.47 10.39 8.93
N SER A 165 7.05 9.66 7.97
CA SER A 165 8.34 9.97 7.36
C SER A 165 8.36 11.29 6.61
N ILE A 166 7.23 11.72 6.02
CA ILE A 166 7.17 13.02 5.33
C ILE A 166 7.12 14.18 6.33
N ASN A 167 6.53 13.96 7.51
CA ASN A 167 6.35 15.00 8.53
C ASN A 167 7.50 15.05 9.54
N THR A 168 8.52 14.19 9.40
CA THR A 168 9.64 14.05 10.34
C THR A 168 10.96 13.93 9.58
N ASP A 169 12.07 14.04 10.30
CA ASP A 169 13.43 13.93 9.77
C ASP A 169 13.85 12.46 9.50
N LEU A 170 12.89 11.53 9.40
CA LEU A 170 13.17 10.11 9.09
C LEU A 170 13.72 9.90 7.67
N LEU A 171 13.66 10.93 6.82
CA LEU A 171 14.30 10.91 5.52
C LEU A 171 15.79 11.24 5.59
N ASP A 172 16.32 11.68 6.74
CA ASP A 172 17.74 12.04 6.90
C ASP A 172 18.67 10.84 6.62
N GLU A 173 18.30 9.63 7.06
CA GLU A 173 19.07 8.41 6.77
C GLU A 173 19.12 8.14 5.26
N VAL A 174 17.99 8.33 4.58
CA VAL A 174 17.88 8.20 3.12
C VAL A 174 18.65 9.31 2.42
N GLU A 175 18.57 10.55 2.89
CA GLU A 175 19.30 11.71 2.38
C GLU A 175 20.82 11.48 2.44
N GLY A 176 21.30 10.86 3.53
CA GLY A 176 22.69 10.47 3.68
C GLY A 176 23.21 9.58 2.55
N LEU A 177 22.36 8.78 1.91
CA LEU A 177 22.73 7.96 0.74
C LEU A 177 22.98 8.79 -0.52
N PHE A 178 22.48 10.02 -0.57
CA PHE A 178 22.65 10.96 -1.68
C PHE A 178 23.81 11.94 -1.47
N LYS A 179 24.61 11.78 -0.41
CA LYS A 179 25.75 12.63 -0.10
C LYS A 179 26.62 13.02 -1.33
N PRO A 180 26.99 12.11 -2.25
CA PRO A 180 27.76 12.49 -3.45
C PRO A 180 27.06 13.43 -4.43
N TYR A 181 25.74 13.60 -4.34
CA TYR A 181 24.96 14.57 -5.12
C TYR A 181 24.76 15.90 -4.37
N LEU A 182 25.06 15.94 -3.08
CA LEU A 182 24.82 17.09 -2.19
C LEU A 182 26.11 17.83 -1.84
N GLU A 183 27.25 17.15 -1.92
CA GLU A 183 28.57 17.75 -1.77
C GLU A 183 29.04 18.30 -3.13
N GLU A 184 29.22 19.62 -3.23
CA GLU A 184 29.87 20.31 -4.37
C GLU A 184 31.40 20.22 -4.30
#